data_AF-A0ABD0S552-F1
#
_entry.id   AF-A0ABD0S552-F1
#
_cell.length_a   1.000
_cell.length_b   1.000
_cell.length_c   1.000
_cell.angle_alpha   90.00
_cell.angle_beta   90.00
_cell.angle_gamma   90.00
#
_symmetry.space_group_name_H-M   'P 1'
#
loop_
_entity.id
_entity.type
_entity.pdbx_description
1 polymer ?
#
loop_
_entity_poly.entity_id
_entity_poly.type
_entity_poly.pdbx_seq_one_letter_code
_entity_poly.pdbx_strand_id
1 'polypeptide(L)'
;MAVPALRQPKKVVREKPKIFLDDVQNVILTLKENKSLVISSDAYHGIIRGRDMYRCVFCCKDMELDIKLKESHKNSEKHKKVMENYPHEEDFGENLIRKHQNDTYYCSLCNVVVLTPFLKRHIMTEAHEQELDKAIARVAAYQPSE
;
A
#
# COMPACT_ATOMS: atom_id res chain seq x y z
N MET A 1 18.12 56.79 -25.31
CA MET A 1 18.83 55.61 -24.82
C MET A 1 17.82 54.49 -24.68
N ALA A 2 17.93 53.43 -25.49
CA ALA A 2 16.95 52.34 -25.51
C ALA A 2 17.23 51.36 -24.37
N VAL A 3 16.23 51.12 -23.52
CA VAL A 3 16.32 50.19 -22.39
C VAL A 3 16.28 48.75 -22.93
N PRO A 4 17.19 47.85 -22.53
CA PRO A 4 17.16 46.47 -23.00
C PRO A 4 15.92 45.73 -22.50
N ALA A 5 15.23 45.03 -23.38
CA ALA A 5 14.08 44.21 -23.02
C ALA A 5 14.51 43.07 -22.08
N LEU A 6 13.94 43.05 -20.87
CA LEU A 6 14.13 42.00 -19.88
C LEU A 6 13.63 40.66 -20.45
N ARG A 7 14.50 39.63 -20.47
CA ARG A 7 14.11 38.25 -20.79
C ARG A 7 13.00 37.81 -19.85
N GLN A 8 11.82 37.53 -20.39
CA GLN A 8 10.78 36.84 -19.62
C GLN A 8 11.27 35.43 -19.25
N PRO A 9 11.11 34.98 -18.00
CA PRO A 9 11.42 33.61 -17.63
C PRO A 9 10.57 32.65 -18.46
N LYS A 10 11.21 31.67 -19.09
CA LYS A 10 10.54 30.53 -19.74
C LYS A 10 9.52 29.98 -18.74
N LYS A 11 8.22 30.03 -19.09
CA LYS A 11 7.19 29.27 -18.38
C LYS A 11 7.60 27.80 -18.47
N VAL A 12 8.17 27.27 -17.39
CA VAL A 12 8.31 25.83 -17.21
C VAL A 12 6.89 25.31 -17.18
N VAL A 13 6.47 24.70 -18.28
CA VAL A 13 5.24 23.93 -18.34
C VAL A 13 5.42 22.85 -17.28
N ARG A 14 4.80 23.05 -16.11
CA ARG A 14 4.60 21.98 -15.15
C ARG A 14 3.70 20.98 -15.86
N GLU A 15 4.30 19.97 -16.44
CA GLU A 15 3.56 18.76 -16.82
C GLU A 15 2.82 18.32 -15.57
N LYS A 16 1.49 18.44 -15.60
CA LYS A 16 0.65 17.84 -14.58
C LYS A 16 1.08 16.38 -14.51
N PRO A 17 1.47 15.83 -13.33
CA PRO A 17 1.75 14.41 -13.24
C PRO A 17 0.52 13.71 -13.78
N LYS A 18 0.71 12.91 -14.84
CA LYS A 18 -0.33 12.04 -15.38
C LYS A 18 -0.79 11.21 -14.19
N ILE A 19 -1.97 11.54 -13.68
CA ILE A 19 -2.69 10.68 -12.75
C ILE A 19 -3.03 9.46 -13.60
N PHE A 20 -2.11 8.50 -13.63
CA PHE A 20 -2.45 7.14 -13.98
C PHE A 20 -3.49 6.75 -12.94
N LEU A 21 -4.73 6.62 -13.38
CA LEU A 21 -5.71 5.78 -12.70
C LEU A 21 -5.11 4.37 -12.76
N ASP A 22 -4.22 4.07 -11.82
CA ASP A 22 -3.81 2.72 -11.51
C ASP A 22 -5.12 1.98 -11.25
N ASP A 23 -5.40 0.97 -12.06
CA ASP A 23 -6.48 0.01 -11.81
C ASP A 23 -6.06 -0.75 -10.54
N VAL A 24 -6.39 -0.17 -9.38
CA VAL A 24 -5.97 -0.70 -8.09
C VAL A 24 -6.73 -2.00 -7.89
N GLN A 25 -6.09 -3.11 -8.28
CA GLN A 25 -6.58 -4.44 -7.99
C GLN A 25 -6.80 -4.54 -6.49
N ASN A 26 -8.01 -4.91 -6.07
CA ASN A 26 -8.36 -5.07 -4.67
C ASN A 26 -8.47 -6.56 -4.32
N VAL A 27 -8.21 -6.88 -3.05
CA VAL A 27 -8.31 -8.21 -2.47
C VAL A 27 -9.32 -8.15 -1.34
N ILE A 28 -10.30 -9.05 -1.37
CA ILE A 28 -11.29 -9.22 -0.31
C ILE A 28 -10.75 -10.24 0.69
N LEU A 29 -10.64 -9.86 1.95
CA LEU A 29 -10.22 -10.71 3.05
C LEU A 29 -11.40 -10.99 3.97
N THR A 30 -11.74 -12.26 4.15
CA THR A 30 -12.79 -12.70 5.09
C THR A 30 -12.14 -13.11 6.41
N LEU A 31 -12.50 -12.43 7.49
CA LEU A 31 -12.07 -12.71 8.86
C LEU A 31 -12.97 -13.78 9.51
N LYS A 32 -12.50 -14.38 10.62
CA LYS A 32 -13.19 -15.47 11.34
C LYS A 32 -14.61 -15.10 11.82
N GLU A 33 -14.93 -13.82 11.96
CA GLU A 33 -16.24 -13.32 12.41
C GLU A 33 -17.23 -13.03 11.27
N ASN A 34 -17.03 -13.57 10.05
CA ASN A 34 -17.76 -13.18 8.83
C ASN A 34 -17.65 -11.69 8.46
N LYS A 35 -16.70 -10.96 9.06
CA LYS A 35 -16.34 -9.61 8.64
C LYS A 35 -15.44 -9.72 7.42
N SER A 36 -15.79 -8.97 6.37
CA SER A 36 -14.94 -8.85 5.19
C SER A 36 -14.27 -7.49 5.18
N LEU A 37 -13.04 -7.42 4.68
CA LEU A 37 -12.31 -6.18 4.47
C LEU A 37 -11.77 -6.17 3.04
N VAL A 38 -11.85 -5.02 2.38
CA VAL A 38 -11.29 -4.85 1.03
C VAL A 38 -10.04 -3.97 1.11
N ILE A 39 -8.90 -4.56 0.79
CA ILE A 39 -7.61 -3.87 0.76
C ILE A 39 -7.01 -3.91 -0.64
N SER A 40 -6.06 -3.03 -0.93
CA SER A 40 -5.36 -3.08 -2.22
C SER A 40 -4.47 -4.33 -2.31
N SER A 41 -4.36 -4.88 -3.51
CA SER A 41 -3.49 -6.02 -3.83
C SER A 41 -2.04 -5.71 -3.45
N ASP A 42 -1.59 -4.49 -3.68
CA ASP A 42 -0.24 -4.06 -3.31
C ASP A 42 -0.04 -4.09 -1.79
N ALA A 43 -1.01 -3.60 -1.00
CA ALA A 43 -0.91 -3.61 0.45
C ALA A 43 -1.02 -5.03 1.02
N TYR A 44 -1.82 -5.91 0.41
CA TYR A 44 -1.87 -7.33 0.80
C TYR A 44 -0.52 -8.02 0.61
N HIS A 45 0.15 -7.77 -0.53
CA HIS A 45 1.45 -8.37 -0.88
C HIS A 45 2.67 -7.61 -0.30
N GLY A 46 2.47 -6.57 0.49
CA GLY A 46 3.58 -5.83 1.12
C GLY A 46 4.38 -4.95 0.16
N ILE A 47 3.75 -4.44 -0.89
CA ILE A 47 4.39 -3.55 -1.86
C ILE A 47 4.17 -2.10 -1.45
N ILE A 48 5.24 -1.45 -1.02
CA ILE A 48 5.26 -0.03 -0.67
C ILE A 48 5.78 0.75 -1.87
N ARG A 49 5.06 1.81 -2.25
CA ARG A 49 5.49 2.75 -3.27
C ARG A 49 6.37 3.84 -2.63
N GLY A 50 7.64 3.89 -3.04
CA GLY A 50 8.54 5.00 -2.76
C GLY A 50 8.40 6.13 -3.79
N ARG A 51 9.34 7.08 -3.77
CA ARG A 51 9.39 8.18 -4.75
C ARG A 51 9.63 7.66 -6.17
N ASP A 52 10.66 6.84 -6.34
CA ASP A 52 11.16 6.41 -7.65
C ASP A 52 11.26 4.89 -7.80
N MET A 53 10.72 4.12 -6.84
CA MET A 53 10.78 2.66 -6.82
C MET A 53 9.60 2.03 -6.06
N TYR A 54 9.31 0.77 -6.35
CA TYR A 54 8.50 -0.10 -5.48
C TYR A 54 9.42 -0.92 -4.59
N ARG A 55 8.99 -1.19 -3.35
CA ARG A 55 9.71 -2.06 -2.43
C ARG A 55 8.77 -3.12 -1.87
N CYS A 56 9.18 -4.38 -1.98
CA CYS A 56 8.52 -5.48 -1.27
C CYS A 56 9.12 -5.63 0.12
N VAL A 57 8.31 -5.45 1.15
CA VAL A 57 8.73 -5.56 2.56
C VAL A 57 9.13 -7.01 2.88
N PHE A 58 8.34 -7.99 2.46
CA PHE A 58 8.57 -9.39 2.83
C PHE A 58 9.76 -10.03 2.12
N CYS A 59 10.00 -9.64 0.86
CA CYS A 59 11.12 -10.15 0.08
C CYS A 59 12.39 -9.27 0.19
N CYS A 60 12.32 -8.15 0.91
CA CYS A 60 13.39 -7.14 0.98
C CYS A 60 13.96 -6.77 -0.41
N LYS A 61 13.07 -6.64 -1.41
CA LYS A 61 13.44 -6.41 -2.81
C LYS A 61 12.91 -5.08 -3.30
N ASP A 62 13.81 -4.26 -3.81
CA ASP A 62 13.48 -3.03 -4.52
C ASP A 62 13.27 -3.33 -6.02
N MET A 63 12.33 -2.62 -6.63
CA MET A 63 11.91 -2.77 -8.01
C MET A 63 11.70 -1.40 -8.62
N GLU A 64 11.99 -1.24 -9.90
CA GLU A 64 11.70 0.00 -10.62
C GLU A 64 10.20 0.30 -10.63
N LEU A 65 9.81 1.54 -10.91
CA LEU A 65 8.40 1.95 -11.06
C LEU A 65 7.77 1.41 -12.36
N ASP A 66 7.80 0.09 -12.52
CA ASP A 66 7.17 -0.66 -13.58
C ASP A 66 6.11 -1.60 -12.98
N ILE A 67 4.86 -1.37 -13.39
CA ILE A 67 3.71 -2.18 -12.98
C ILE A 67 3.91 -3.64 -13.37
N LYS A 68 4.49 -3.95 -14.54
CA LYS A 68 4.71 -5.33 -14.98
C LYS A 68 5.68 -6.06 -14.07
N LEU A 69 6.75 -5.38 -13.63
CA LEU A 69 7.72 -5.95 -12.68
C LEU A 69 7.07 -6.21 -11.32
N LYS A 70 6.27 -5.25 -10.84
CA LYS A 70 5.50 -5.39 -9.59
C LYS A 70 4.53 -6.58 -9.65
N GLU A 71 3.72 -6.68 -10.70
CA GLU A 71 2.76 -7.78 -10.88
C GLU A 71 3.46 -9.13 -11.05
N SER A 72 4.55 -9.18 -11.83
CA SER A 72 5.36 -10.39 -11.98
C SER A 72 5.94 -10.85 -10.64
N HIS A 73 6.41 -9.91 -9.81
CA HIS A 73 6.91 -10.21 -8.49
C HIS A 73 5.83 -10.78 -7.57
N LYS A 74 4.65 -10.15 -7.49
CA LYS A 74 3.50 -10.63 -6.69
C LYS A 74 3.08 -12.04 -7.09
N ASN A 75 3.09 -12.32 -8.39
CA ASN A 75 2.68 -13.62 -8.92
C ASN A 75 3.75 -14.71 -8.82
N SER A 76 5.01 -14.34 -8.57
CA SER A 76 6.10 -15.30 -8.47
C SER A 76 5.90 -16.28 -7.32
N GLU A 77 6.18 -17.56 -7.56
CA GLU A 77 6.07 -18.60 -6.52
C GLU A 77 6.98 -18.28 -5.33
N LYS A 78 8.15 -17.68 -5.58
CA LYS A 78 9.07 -17.26 -4.53
C LYS A 78 8.40 -16.27 -3.57
N HIS A 79 7.67 -15.29 -4.10
CA HIS A 79 6.97 -14.31 -3.27
C HIS A 79 5.84 -14.96 -2.46
N LYS A 80 5.03 -15.82 -3.09
CA LYS A 80 3.93 -16.53 -2.41
C LYS A 80 4.45 -17.42 -1.26
N LYS A 81 5.53 -18.16 -1.48
CA LYS A 81 6.19 -18.96 -0.41
C LYS A 81 6.72 -18.10 0.73
N VAL A 82 7.22 -16.89 0.42
CA VAL A 82 7.67 -15.96 1.46
C VAL A 82 6.48 -15.45 2.27
N MET A 83 5.37 -15.11 1.62
CA MET A 83 4.13 -14.63 2.26
C MET A 83 3.53 -15.63 3.26
N GLU A 84 3.68 -16.94 3.01
CA GLU A 84 3.26 -17.99 3.95
C GLU A 84 3.97 -17.91 5.30
N ASN A 85 5.18 -17.36 5.35
CA ASN A 85 5.95 -17.17 6.59
C ASN A 85 5.56 -15.90 7.36
N TYR A 86 4.69 -15.07 6.81
CA TYR A 86 4.25 -13.81 7.42
C TYR A 86 2.72 -13.75 7.54
N PRO A 87 2.10 -14.66 8.31
CA PRO A 87 0.66 -14.64 8.53
C PRO A 87 0.23 -13.36 9.26
N HIS A 88 -1.06 -13.04 9.16
CA HIS A 88 -1.67 -12.01 9.99
C HIS A 88 -1.74 -12.50 11.44
N GLU A 89 -1.39 -11.62 12.37
CA GLU A 89 -1.39 -11.90 13.81
C GLU A 89 -2.83 -11.79 14.34
N GLU A 90 -3.34 -12.88 14.89
CA GLU A 90 -4.75 -12.96 15.34
C GLU A 90 -5.05 -11.99 16.48
N ASP A 91 -4.05 -11.67 17.30
CA ASP A 91 -4.15 -10.73 18.43
C ASP A 91 -4.56 -9.31 18.00
N PHE A 92 -4.33 -8.94 16.74
CA PHE A 92 -4.68 -7.63 16.20
C PHE A 92 -6.01 -7.63 15.43
N GLY A 93 -6.69 -8.78 15.33
CA GLY A 93 -8.03 -8.90 14.75
C GLY A 93 -8.18 -8.25 13.38
N GLU A 94 -9.10 -7.28 13.29
CA GLU A 94 -9.43 -6.56 12.05
C GLU A 94 -8.38 -5.54 11.59
N ASN A 95 -7.32 -5.30 12.36
CA ASN A 95 -6.27 -4.34 11.99
C ASN A 95 -5.30 -4.87 10.92
N LEU A 96 -5.42 -6.14 10.52
CA LEU A 96 -4.61 -6.80 9.47
C LEU A 96 -3.10 -6.54 9.63
N ILE A 97 -2.62 -6.76 10.86
CA ILE A 97 -1.20 -6.61 11.20
C ILE A 97 -0.47 -7.93 10.93
N ARG A 98 0.69 -7.85 10.27
CA ARG A 98 1.62 -8.99 10.08
C ARG A 98 2.90 -8.71 10.85
N LYS A 99 3.39 -9.68 11.60
CA LYS A 99 4.71 -9.58 12.21
C LYS A 99 5.78 -9.64 11.13
N HIS A 100 6.76 -8.74 11.20
CA HIS A 100 7.91 -8.72 10.29
C HIS A 100 9.21 -8.89 11.10
N GLN A 101 10.35 -8.92 10.41
CA GLN A 101 11.65 -9.13 11.05
C GLN A 101 12.07 -7.92 11.91
N ASN A 102 13.01 -8.13 12.82
CA ASN A 102 13.70 -7.08 13.59
C ASN A 102 12.76 -6.16 14.39
N ASP A 103 11.83 -6.74 15.15
CA ASP A 103 10.88 -5.99 15.99
C ASP A 103 10.06 -4.95 15.20
N THR A 104 9.73 -5.28 13.95
CA THR A 104 8.84 -4.47 13.12
C THR A 104 7.58 -5.24 12.78
N TYR A 105 6.52 -4.50 12.54
CA TYR A 105 5.23 -5.00 12.10
C TYR A 105 4.85 -4.29 10.82
N TYR A 106 4.14 -5.00 9.96
CA TYR A 106 3.59 -4.45 8.73
C TYR A 106 2.07 -4.32 8.87
N CYS A 107 1.54 -3.13 8.63
CA CYS A 107 0.10 -2.88 8.60
C CYS A 107 -0.40 -2.99 7.16
N SER A 108 -1.21 -4.00 6.86
CA SER A 108 -1.82 -4.16 5.53
C SER A 108 -2.89 -3.13 5.21
N LEU A 109 -3.49 -2.47 6.21
CA LEU A 109 -4.47 -1.40 5.98
C LEU A 109 -3.78 -0.11 5.53
N CYS A 110 -2.80 0.33 6.32
CA CYS A 110 -2.07 1.57 6.06
C CYS A 110 -0.93 1.42 5.02
N ASN A 111 -0.56 0.19 4.64
CA ASN A 111 0.57 -0.12 3.76
C ASN A 111 1.91 0.48 4.26
N VAL A 112 2.20 0.31 5.55
CA VAL A 112 3.41 0.84 6.21
C VAL A 112 4.07 -0.18 7.14
N VAL A 113 5.37 -0.02 7.36
CA VAL A 113 6.13 -0.74 8.39
C VAL A 113 6.22 0.13 9.64
N VAL A 114 5.93 -0.47 10.79
CA VAL A 114 5.87 0.19 12.10
C VAL A 114 6.75 -0.57 13.08
N LEU A 115 7.53 0.15 13.89
CA LEU A 115 8.31 -0.48 14.96
C LEU A 115 7.38 -0.95 16.08
N THR A 116 7.70 -2.08 16.70
CA THR A 116 6.97 -2.66 17.85
C THR A 116 6.54 -1.64 18.91
N PRO A 117 7.42 -0.76 19.44
CA PRO A 117 7.02 0.21 20.47
C PRO A 117 5.96 1.22 20.01
N PHE A 118 5.83 1.44 18.70
CA PHE A 118 4.88 2.38 18.13
C PHE A 118 3.64 1.72 17.55
N LEU A 119 3.56 0.38 17.52
CA LEU A 119 2.45 -0.35 16.93
C LEU A 119 1.12 -0.01 17.61
N LYS A 120 1.08 -0.08 18.94
CA LYS A 120 -0.15 0.26 19.71
C LYS A 120 -0.60 1.70 19.45
N ARG A 121 0.34 2.63 19.40
CA ARG A 121 0.02 4.03 19.09
C ARG A 121 -0.49 4.16 17.65
N HIS A 122 0.11 3.46 16.69
CA HIS A 122 -0.29 3.49 15.29
C HIS A 122 -1.75 3.04 15.10
N ILE A 123 -2.13 1.90 15.67
CA ILE A 123 -3.51 1.37 15.53
C ILE A 123 -4.56 2.25 16.23
N MET A 124 -4.15 3.08 17.19
CA MET A 124 -5.04 4.04 17.88
C MET A 124 -5.06 5.42 17.22
N THR A 125 -4.38 5.61 16.08
CA THR A 125 -4.44 6.89 15.38
C THR A 125 -5.71 6.99 14.54
N GLU A 126 -6.28 8.19 14.48
CA GLU A 126 -7.42 8.50 13.60
C GLU A 126 -7.11 8.15 12.13
N ALA A 127 -5.85 8.30 11.70
CA ALA A 127 -5.41 7.95 10.37
C ALA A 127 -5.59 6.44 10.07
N HIS A 128 -5.27 5.59 11.05
CA HIS A 128 -5.46 4.15 10.91
C HIS A 128 -6.94 3.76 10.93
N GLU A 129 -7.73 4.36 11.83
CA GLU A 129 -9.18 4.16 11.89
C GLU A 129 -9.85 4.53 10.55
N GLN A 130 -9.46 5.64 9.93
CA GLN A 130 -9.97 6.04 8.62
C GLN A 130 -9.63 5.03 7.52
N GLU A 131 -8.46 4.38 7.56
CA GLU A 131 -8.13 3.33 6.57
C GLU A 131 -8.92 2.05 6.81
N LEU A 132 -9.19 1.71 8.08
CA LEU A 132 -10.08 0.60 8.43
C LEU A 132 -11.50 0.85 7.93
N ASP A 133 -12.06 2.03 8.20
CA ASP A 133 -13.40 2.42 7.75
C ASP A 133 -13.50 2.39 6.21
N LYS A 134 -12.47 2.86 5.51
CA LYS A 134 -12.39 2.75 4.04
C LYS A 134 -12.39 1.30 3.58
N ALA A 135 -11.63 0.42 4.25
CA ALA A 135 -11.57 -1.00 3.91
C ALA A 135 -12.92 -1.69 4.11
N ILE A 136 -13.67 -1.33 5.16
CA ILE A 136 -15.03 -1.82 5.43
C ILE A 136 -16.02 -1.25 4.40
N ALA A 137 -16.00 0.05 4.15
CA ALA A 137 -16.93 0.71 3.22
C ALA A 137 -16.78 0.18 1.79
N ARG A 138 -15.55 -0.17 1.37
CA ARG A 138 -15.29 -0.78 0.07
C ARG A 138 -15.95 -2.15 -0.11
N VAL A 139 -16.21 -2.90 0.96
CA VAL A 139 -16.96 -4.17 0.90
C VAL A 139 -18.37 -3.93 0.40
N ALA A 140 -19.05 -2.90 0.91
CA ALA A 140 -20.41 -2.56 0.49
C ALA A 140 -20.47 -2.08 -0.97
N ALA A 141 -19.40 -1.46 -1.48
CA ALA A 141 -19.28 -1.05 -2.87
C ALA A 141 -18.96 -2.21 -3.83
N TYR A 142 -18.31 -3.27 -3.33
CA TYR A 142 -18.02 -4.51 -4.05
C TYR A 142 -19.23 -5.47 -3.99
N GLN A 143 -20.43 -4.98 -4.33
CA GLN A 143 -21.50 -5.90 -4.70
C GLN A 143 -21.13 -6.50 -6.05
N PRO A 144 -20.96 -7.84 -6.17
CA PRO A 144 -20.73 -8.46 -7.46
C PRO A 144 -21.95 -8.16 -8.33
N SER A 145 -21.73 -7.49 -9.45
CA SER A 145 -22.73 -7.45 -10.52
C SER A 145 -23.03 -8.89 -10.92
N GLU A 146 -24.26 -9.33 -10.62
CA GLU A 146 -24.83 -10.60 -11.09
C GLU A 146 -24.81 -10.70 -12.63
#